data_AF-A0A0C1Y988-F1
#
_entry.id   AF-A0A0C1Y988-F1
#
_cell.length_a   1.000
_cell.length_b   1.000
_cell.length_c   1.000
_cell.angle_alpha   90.00
_cell.angle_beta   90.00
_cell.angle_gamma   90.00
#
_symmetry.space_group_name_H-M   'P 1'
#
loop_
_entity.id
_entity.type
_entity.pdbx_description
1 polymer ?
#
loop_
_entity_poly.entity_id
_entity_poly.type
_entity_poly.pdbx_seq_one_letter_code
_entity_poly.pdbx_strand_id
1 'polypeptide(L)'
;MKLLVLGSAAGGGFPQWNCNCHNCDGVRQGRVRARPSTQSSIAVSVTGSDWVLFNASPDIHAQIRANPCLQPGRGLRDTGIAAVVLMDAQIDHTTGLFMLREGKPLDVWCTPQVREDLTCGNPVFEVLSHFCTVSWQPLRVAPPTAFTIPALDGVRFTPVPLTSMAPPYSPHRHHAHPGDNIGVLIEEIASGKKIFYAPGFGAMEPHLEPYLADADCVLLDGTFWTDDEMIQLGLSAKTARAIGHLPQSGPDGMIALLSRFEKPRKVLIHINNTNPILDEDSAQRAELARNGIEVAWDGMLIDTGDEP
;
A
#
# COMPACT_ATOMS: atom_id res chain seq x y z
N MET A 1 11.34 -13.59 6.32
CA MET A 1 11.10 -12.51 5.34
C MET A 1 10.73 -11.24 6.07
N LYS A 2 11.21 -10.08 5.60
CA LYS A 2 10.96 -8.76 6.19
C LYS A 2 10.07 -7.92 5.29
N LEU A 3 9.05 -7.30 5.87
CA LEU A 3 8.23 -6.25 5.26
C LEU A 3 8.38 -4.97 6.09
N LEU A 4 8.88 -3.92 5.45
CA LEU A 4 9.08 -2.60 6.03
C LEU A 4 8.01 -1.65 5.50
N VAL A 5 7.22 -1.06 6.40
CA VAL A 5 6.28 0.00 6.05
C VAL A 5 7.07 1.30 5.86
N LEU A 6 7.11 1.82 4.64
CA LEU A 6 7.79 3.08 4.36
C LEU A 6 6.88 4.27 4.63
N GLY A 7 5.59 4.14 4.30
CA GLY A 7 4.55 5.10 4.60
C GLY A 7 3.24 4.39 4.89
N SER A 8 2.50 4.85 5.90
CA SER A 8 1.23 4.22 6.31
C SER A 8 -0.02 5.05 6.02
N ALA A 9 0.10 6.30 5.58
CA ALA A 9 -1.05 7.16 5.29
C ALA A 9 -1.61 6.94 3.87
N ALA A 10 -2.89 7.26 3.68
CA ALA A 10 -3.51 7.35 2.35
C ALA A 10 -2.98 8.58 1.57
N GLY A 11 -3.48 8.79 0.36
CA GLY A 11 -3.17 9.96 -0.46
C GLY A 11 -3.28 11.29 0.31
N GLY A 12 -2.27 12.15 0.16
CA GLY A 12 -2.14 13.43 0.89
C GLY A 12 -1.30 13.35 2.16
N GLY A 13 -1.08 12.15 2.71
CA GLY A 13 -0.29 11.95 3.92
C GLY A 13 -0.99 12.45 5.20
N PHE A 14 -0.29 12.38 6.33
CA PHE A 14 -0.76 12.89 7.61
C PHE A 14 0.36 13.61 8.37
N PRO A 15 0.19 14.90 8.75
CA PRO A 15 -0.92 15.77 8.39
C PRO A 15 -0.90 16.15 6.89
N GLN A 16 -2.05 16.14 6.24
CA GLN A 16 -2.15 16.56 4.83
C GLN A 16 -1.91 18.07 4.68
N TRP A 17 -1.15 18.46 3.65
CA TRP A 17 -0.61 19.83 3.48
C TRP A 17 -1.64 20.96 3.56
N ASN A 18 -2.88 20.75 3.08
CA ASN A 18 -3.96 21.73 3.05
C ASN A 18 -5.15 21.39 3.95
N CYS A 19 -5.03 20.39 4.84
CA CYS A 19 -6.13 19.96 5.70
C CYS A 19 -6.03 20.56 7.10
N ASN A 20 -7.14 21.02 7.66
CA ASN A 20 -7.25 21.48 9.06
C ASN A 20 -8.34 20.71 9.82
N CYS A 21 -8.60 19.45 9.45
CA CYS A 21 -9.47 18.58 10.24
C CYS A 21 -8.90 18.42 11.66
N HIS A 22 -9.72 17.89 12.57
CA HIS A 22 -9.34 17.68 13.98
C HIS A 22 -7.94 17.04 14.13
N ASN A 23 -7.66 15.98 13.37
CA ASN A 23 -6.39 15.28 13.45
C ASN A 23 -5.22 16.12 12.90
N CYS A 24 -5.36 16.72 11.71
CA CYS A 24 -4.28 17.46 11.06
C CYS A 24 -3.91 18.72 11.84
N ASP A 25 -4.91 19.50 12.28
CA ASP A 25 -4.68 20.68 13.10
C ASP A 25 -4.23 20.29 14.52
N GLY A 26 -4.81 19.22 15.08
CA GLY A 26 -4.48 18.68 16.38
C GLY A 26 -3.02 18.23 16.50
N VAL A 27 -2.50 17.49 15.52
CA VAL A 27 -1.09 17.05 15.53
C VAL A 27 -0.13 18.23 15.35
N ARG A 28 -0.47 19.21 14.51
CA ARG A 28 0.35 20.43 14.35
C ARG A 28 0.44 21.25 15.62
N GLN A 29 -0.64 21.31 16.39
CA GLN A 29 -0.71 22.08 17.64
C GLN A 29 -0.36 21.27 18.89
N GLY A 30 -0.01 19.98 18.75
CA GLY A 30 0.26 19.09 19.88
C GLY A 30 -0.96 18.80 20.76
N ARG A 31 -2.18 18.94 20.23
CA ARG A 31 -3.45 18.65 20.91
C ARG A 31 -3.96 17.23 20.71
N VAL A 32 -3.49 16.55 19.66
CA VAL A 32 -3.80 15.15 19.35
C VAL A 32 -2.51 14.34 19.42
N ARG A 33 -2.55 13.21 20.14
CA ARG A 33 -1.41 12.30 20.23
C ARG A 33 -1.42 11.37 19.02
N ALA A 34 -0.80 11.81 17.94
CA ALA A 34 -0.68 11.04 16.69
C ALA A 34 0.73 11.18 16.10
N ARG A 35 1.11 10.22 15.25
CA ARG A 35 2.40 10.23 14.54
C ARG A 35 2.18 10.71 13.10
N PRO A 36 2.96 11.67 12.59
CA PRO A 36 2.98 11.98 11.17
C PRO A 36 3.35 10.75 10.34
N SER A 37 2.75 10.64 9.16
CA SER A 37 2.91 9.52 8.24
C SER A 37 2.93 10.00 6.79
N THR A 38 3.88 9.47 6.03
CA THR A 38 4.00 9.58 4.58
C THR A 38 3.02 8.66 3.87
N GLN A 39 2.82 8.91 2.58
CA GLN A 39 1.89 8.17 1.74
C GLN A 39 2.29 6.70 1.53
N SER A 40 1.27 5.85 1.39
CA SER A 40 1.35 4.38 1.41
C SER A 40 2.43 3.81 0.49
N SER A 41 3.37 3.10 1.09
CA SER A 41 4.39 2.32 0.41
C SER A 41 5.02 1.32 1.39
N ILE A 42 5.39 0.15 0.90
CA ILE A 42 6.13 -0.86 1.67
C ILE A 42 7.34 -1.33 0.87
N ALA A 43 8.33 -1.90 1.57
CA ALA A 43 9.45 -2.60 0.95
C ALA A 43 9.57 -4.02 1.54
N VAL A 44 9.78 -5.01 0.68
CA VAL A 44 9.96 -6.41 1.10
C VAL A 44 11.38 -6.86 0.81
N SER A 45 11.97 -7.66 1.70
CA SER A 45 13.28 -8.27 1.51
C SER A 45 13.43 -9.59 2.27
N VAL A 46 14.28 -10.48 1.76
CA VAL A 46 14.78 -11.68 2.48
C VAL A 46 16.28 -11.60 2.77
N THR A 47 17.01 -10.71 2.09
CA THR A 47 18.46 -10.51 2.26
C THR A 47 18.79 -9.36 3.19
N GLY A 48 17.88 -8.39 3.34
CA GLY A 48 18.10 -7.12 4.03
C GLY A 48 18.89 -6.09 3.22
N SER A 49 19.47 -6.48 2.07
CA SER A 49 20.24 -5.59 1.17
C SER A 49 19.46 -5.17 -0.07
N ASP A 50 18.66 -6.08 -0.61
CA ASP A 50 17.90 -5.87 -1.84
C ASP A 50 16.41 -5.96 -1.52
N TRP A 51 15.68 -4.96 -1.98
CA TRP A 51 14.31 -4.67 -1.59
C TRP A 51 13.42 -4.54 -2.81
N VAL A 52 12.24 -5.15 -2.75
CA VAL A 52 11.16 -4.89 -3.71
C VAL A 52 10.25 -3.83 -3.11
N LEU A 53 10.16 -2.69 -3.79
CA LEU A 53 9.29 -1.57 -3.41
C LEU A 53 7.88 -1.83 -3.93
N PHE A 54 6.87 -1.73 -3.08
CA PHE A 54 5.47 -1.71 -3.52
C PHE A 54 4.95 -0.29 -3.46
N ASN A 55 4.51 0.20 -4.62
CA ASN A 55 4.10 1.58 -4.88
C ASN A 55 5.25 2.57 -4.61
N ALA A 56 5.48 3.49 -5.54
CA ALA A 56 6.45 4.57 -5.38
C ALA A 56 5.71 5.86 -5.03
N SER A 57 5.60 6.15 -3.74
CA SER A 57 4.85 7.31 -3.26
C SER A 57 5.53 8.65 -3.60
N PRO A 58 4.80 9.78 -3.66
CA PRO A 58 5.39 11.13 -3.73
C PRO A 58 6.45 11.40 -2.65
N ASP A 59 6.35 10.73 -1.50
CA ASP A 59 7.25 10.92 -0.36
C ASP A 59 8.51 10.04 -0.43
N ILE A 60 8.74 9.31 -1.53
CA ILE A 60 9.80 8.29 -1.64
C ILE A 60 11.20 8.79 -1.25
N HIS A 61 11.54 10.06 -1.49
CA HIS A 61 12.81 10.64 -1.04
C HIS A 61 12.92 10.76 0.48
N ALA A 62 11.83 11.12 1.17
CA ALA A 62 11.80 11.11 2.63
C ALA A 62 11.83 9.68 3.17
N GLN A 63 11.08 8.78 2.54
CA GLN A 63 11.02 7.36 2.90
C GLN A 63 12.38 6.68 2.78
N ILE A 64 13.13 6.89 1.68
CA ILE A 64 14.49 6.35 1.51
C ILE A 64 15.44 6.91 2.58
N ARG A 65 15.39 8.21 2.85
CA ARG A 65 16.27 8.85 3.86
C ARG A 65 16.00 8.35 5.27
N ALA A 66 14.75 8.06 5.61
CA ALA A 66 14.37 7.52 6.91
C ALA A 66 14.77 6.05 7.09
N ASN A 67 15.05 5.33 6.00
CA ASN A 67 15.30 3.89 6.02
C ASN A 67 16.66 3.55 5.38
N PRO A 68 17.77 3.61 6.15
CA PRO A 68 19.13 3.42 5.63
C PRO A 68 19.37 2.07 4.91
N CYS A 69 18.57 1.04 5.18
CA CYS A 69 18.64 -0.23 4.46
C CYS A 69 18.36 -0.10 2.95
N LEU A 70 17.70 0.98 2.52
CA LEU A 70 17.49 1.32 1.11
C LEU A 70 18.69 2.03 0.46
N GLN A 71 19.74 2.34 1.22
CA GLN A 71 21.00 2.90 0.72
C GLN A 71 22.20 2.10 1.26
N PRO A 72 22.51 0.92 0.68
CA PRO A 72 23.49 0.00 1.23
C PRO A 72 24.96 0.40 1.02
N GLY A 73 25.24 1.46 0.24
CA GLY A 73 26.59 2.05 0.15
C GLY A 73 27.63 1.15 -0.53
N ARG A 74 27.22 0.25 -1.43
CA ARG A 74 28.09 -0.72 -2.14
C ARG A 74 28.92 -0.07 -3.26
N GLY A 75 28.68 1.20 -3.56
CA GLY A 75 29.41 1.96 -4.58
C GLY A 75 29.07 3.45 -4.56
N LEU A 76 29.71 4.24 -5.44
CA LEU A 76 29.51 5.70 -5.52
C LEU A 76 28.05 6.11 -5.81
N ARG A 77 27.33 5.28 -6.57
CA ARG A 77 25.88 5.36 -6.76
C ARG A 77 25.30 3.98 -6.49
N ASP A 78 24.41 3.91 -5.53
CA ASP A 78 23.81 2.65 -5.09
C ASP A 78 22.38 2.90 -4.58
N THR A 79 21.58 1.83 -4.55
CA THR A 79 20.24 1.78 -3.99
C THR A 79 19.93 0.34 -3.62
N GLY A 80 19.23 0.15 -2.50
CA GLY A 80 18.69 -1.16 -2.11
C GLY A 80 17.43 -1.54 -2.88
N ILE A 81 16.81 -0.59 -3.62
CA ILE A 81 15.61 -0.87 -4.41
C ILE A 81 16.01 -1.63 -5.68
N ALA A 82 15.66 -2.91 -5.74
CA ALA A 82 15.98 -3.78 -6.85
C ALA A 82 14.88 -3.82 -7.92
N ALA A 83 13.62 -3.69 -7.52
CA ALA A 83 12.47 -3.61 -8.42
C ALA A 83 11.31 -2.85 -7.76
N VAL A 84 10.36 -2.40 -8.57
CA VAL A 84 9.12 -1.78 -8.11
C VAL A 84 7.92 -2.62 -8.58
N VAL A 85 7.00 -2.92 -7.68
CA VAL A 85 5.69 -3.51 -7.98
C VAL A 85 4.64 -2.41 -7.80
N LEU A 86 3.87 -2.13 -8.83
CA LEU A 86 2.76 -1.18 -8.77
C LEU A 86 1.45 -1.95 -8.66
N MET A 87 0.64 -1.59 -7.65
CA MET A 87 -0.63 -2.25 -7.38
C MET A 87 -1.80 -1.64 -8.16
N ASP A 88 -1.62 -0.42 -8.63
CA ASP A 88 -2.56 0.35 -9.41
C ASP A 88 -1.82 1.53 -10.08
N ALA A 89 -2.57 2.36 -10.80
CA ALA A 89 -2.07 3.57 -11.45
C ALA A 89 -2.41 4.84 -10.65
N GLN A 90 -2.65 4.79 -9.35
CA GLN A 90 -2.99 6.02 -8.62
C GLN A 90 -1.79 6.98 -8.52
N ILE A 91 -2.06 8.29 -8.43
CA ILE A 91 -1.00 9.33 -8.38
C ILE A 91 -0.10 9.15 -7.16
N ASP A 92 -0.71 8.87 -6.01
CA ASP A 92 -0.06 8.60 -4.73
C ASP A 92 0.75 7.30 -4.71
N HIS A 93 0.58 6.41 -5.68
CA HIS A 93 1.34 5.18 -5.80
C HIS A 93 2.39 5.17 -6.91
N THR A 94 2.41 6.19 -7.78
CA THR A 94 3.25 6.20 -8.99
C THR A 94 4.14 7.44 -9.15
N THR A 95 3.79 8.56 -8.52
CA THR A 95 4.55 9.83 -8.63
C THR A 95 6.00 9.70 -8.19
N GLY A 96 6.28 8.85 -7.20
CA GLY A 96 7.63 8.58 -6.72
C GLY A 96 8.57 8.02 -7.77
N LEU A 97 8.06 7.41 -8.84
CA LEU A 97 8.90 6.92 -9.94
C LEU A 97 9.72 8.04 -10.58
N PHE A 98 9.16 9.25 -10.69
CA PHE A 98 9.92 10.41 -11.18
C PHE A 98 11.13 10.74 -10.32
N MET A 99 11.05 10.46 -9.02
CA MET A 99 12.08 10.74 -8.04
C MET A 99 13.22 9.71 -8.06
N LEU A 100 13.07 8.61 -8.81
CA LEU A 100 14.07 7.55 -8.97
C LEU A 100 14.84 7.63 -10.31
N ARG A 101 14.57 8.66 -11.13
CA ARG A 101 15.05 8.80 -12.52
C ARG A 101 16.57 8.88 -12.69
N GLU A 102 17.33 9.26 -11.65
CA GLU A 102 18.80 9.32 -11.68
C GLU A 102 19.46 7.94 -11.49
N GLY A 103 18.66 6.89 -11.31
CA GLY A 103 19.10 5.51 -11.13
C GLY A 103 19.42 4.75 -12.42
N LYS A 104 19.65 3.45 -12.26
CA LYS A 104 19.69 2.47 -13.36
C LYS A 104 18.27 2.26 -13.93
N PRO A 105 18.11 1.59 -15.08
CA PRO A 105 16.79 1.18 -15.56
C PRO A 105 15.97 0.52 -14.46
N LEU A 106 14.74 0.99 -14.29
CA LEU A 106 13.83 0.52 -13.24
C LEU A 106 13.04 -0.67 -13.77
N ASP A 107 13.21 -1.83 -13.15
CA ASP A 107 12.30 -2.96 -13.36
C ASP A 107 10.98 -2.67 -12.66
N VAL A 108 9.92 -2.43 -13.44
CA VAL A 108 8.58 -2.10 -12.94
C VAL A 108 7.60 -3.21 -13.31
N TRP A 109 7.11 -3.89 -12.27
CA TRP A 109 6.12 -4.95 -12.35
C TRP A 109 4.73 -4.37 -12.18
N CYS A 110 3.92 -4.44 -13.23
CA CYS A 110 2.53 -3.98 -13.18
C CYS A 110 1.68 -4.68 -14.24
N THR A 111 0.36 -4.62 -14.08
CA THR A 111 -0.60 -5.17 -15.04
C THR A 111 -0.57 -4.39 -16.36
N PRO A 112 -1.06 -4.96 -17.47
CA PRO A 112 -1.23 -4.24 -18.73
C PRO A 112 -2.07 -2.95 -18.59
N GLN A 113 -3.09 -2.96 -17.74
CA GLN A 113 -3.97 -1.82 -17.48
C GLN A 113 -3.23 -0.67 -16.80
N VAL A 114 -2.45 -0.97 -15.76
CA VAL A 114 -1.61 0.04 -15.09
C VAL A 114 -0.57 0.59 -16.05
N ARG A 115 0.04 -0.26 -16.88
CA ARG A 115 0.95 0.23 -17.94
C ARG A 115 0.24 1.16 -18.91
N GLU A 116 -0.95 0.80 -19.39
CA GLU A 116 -1.72 1.65 -20.31
C GLU A 116 -1.95 3.04 -19.70
N ASP A 117 -2.45 3.10 -18.47
CA ASP A 117 -2.63 4.35 -17.73
C ASP A 117 -1.33 5.16 -17.61
N LEU A 118 -0.20 4.49 -17.36
CA LEU A 118 1.13 5.10 -17.19
C LEU A 118 1.88 5.40 -18.49
N THR A 119 1.31 5.05 -19.64
CA THR A 119 1.80 5.41 -20.98
C THR A 119 0.87 6.39 -21.70
N CYS A 120 -0.40 6.46 -21.30
CA CYS A 120 -1.42 7.27 -21.98
C CYS A 120 -1.96 8.40 -21.10
N GLY A 121 -2.66 8.06 -20.00
CA GLY A 121 -3.37 9.04 -19.18
C GLY A 121 -2.46 9.92 -18.32
N ASN A 122 -1.46 9.30 -17.68
CA ASN A 122 -0.38 9.96 -16.96
C ASN A 122 0.94 9.34 -17.43
N PRO A 123 1.57 9.85 -18.50
CA PRO A 123 2.62 9.14 -19.25
C PRO A 123 3.98 9.10 -18.53
N VAL A 124 4.01 8.57 -17.30
CA VAL A 124 5.20 8.43 -16.45
C VAL A 124 6.29 7.63 -17.18
N PHE A 125 5.93 6.54 -17.85
CA PHE A 125 6.89 5.67 -18.53
C PHE A 125 7.54 6.39 -19.72
N GLU A 126 6.77 7.19 -20.46
CA GLU A 126 7.27 7.98 -21.58
C GLU A 126 8.27 9.04 -21.10
N VAL A 127 7.96 9.75 -20.01
CA VAL A 127 8.89 10.72 -19.42
C VAL A 127 10.17 10.03 -18.95
N LEU A 128 10.07 8.90 -18.24
CA LEU A 128 11.23 8.17 -17.73
C LEU A 128 12.10 7.55 -18.83
N SER A 129 11.57 7.34 -20.04
CA SER A 129 12.36 6.87 -21.20
C SER A 129 13.50 7.83 -21.58
N HIS A 130 13.36 9.13 -21.25
CA HIS A 130 14.41 10.13 -21.44
C HIS A 130 15.47 10.15 -20.32
N PHE A 131 15.30 9.35 -19.28
CA PHE A 131 16.18 9.26 -18.11
C PHE A 131 16.65 7.82 -17.89
N CYS A 132 16.25 7.18 -16.78
CA CYS A 132 16.65 5.82 -16.45
C CYS A 132 16.02 4.76 -17.35
N THR A 133 14.93 5.07 -18.06
CA THR A 133 14.04 4.10 -18.72
C THR A 133 13.31 3.19 -17.71
N VAL A 134 12.19 2.63 -18.13
CA VAL A 134 11.42 1.62 -17.40
C VAL A 134 11.47 0.30 -18.18
N SER A 135 11.92 -0.76 -17.51
CA SER A 135 11.86 -2.14 -17.96
C SER A 135 10.56 -2.75 -17.42
N TRP A 136 9.52 -2.74 -18.25
CA TRP A 136 8.20 -3.24 -17.84
C TRP A 136 8.18 -4.77 -17.76
N GLN A 137 7.70 -5.29 -16.64
CA GLN A 137 7.46 -6.71 -16.40
C GLN A 137 5.95 -6.94 -16.22
N PRO A 138 5.27 -7.65 -17.15
CA PRO A 138 3.81 -7.81 -17.11
C PRO A 138 3.34 -8.72 -15.98
N LEU A 139 2.32 -8.28 -15.25
CA LEU A 139 1.60 -9.10 -14.26
C LEU A 139 0.29 -9.66 -14.83
N ARG A 140 0.05 -10.96 -14.61
CA ARG A 140 -1.20 -11.64 -14.99
C ARG A 140 -2.05 -11.96 -13.76
N VAL A 141 -3.27 -11.44 -13.74
CA VAL A 141 -4.21 -11.54 -12.61
C VAL A 141 -5.48 -12.34 -12.90
N ALA A 142 -5.69 -12.71 -14.17
CA ALA A 142 -6.84 -13.50 -14.62
C ALA A 142 -6.37 -14.69 -15.47
N PRO A 143 -6.25 -15.90 -14.88
CA PRO A 143 -6.24 -16.17 -13.44
C PRO A 143 -4.98 -15.60 -12.75
N PRO A 144 -4.99 -15.42 -11.40
CA PRO A 144 -3.80 -15.04 -10.64
C PRO A 144 -2.62 -15.96 -10.95
N THR A 145 -1.52 -15.38 -11.42
CA THR A 145 -0.32 -16.14 -11.78
C THR A 145 0.86 -15.65 -10.96
N ALA A 146 1.45 -16.56 -10.18
CA ALA A 146 2.59 -16.23 -9.35
C ALA A 146 3.84 -15.88 -10.18
N PHE A 147 4.68 -14.99 -9.64
CA PHE A 147 5.95 -14.59 -10.22
C PHE A 147 7.03 -14.47 -9.13
N THR A 148 8.28 -14.41 -9.56
CA THR A 148 9.46 -14.22 -8.73
C THR A 148 10.27 -13.05 -9.28
N ILE A 149 10.98 -12.34 -8.41
CA ILE A 149 11.88 -11.24 -8.80
C ILE A 149 13.31 -11.74 -8.56
N PRO A 150 14.19 -11.77 -9.58
CA PRO A 150 15.53 -12.37 -9.44
C PRO A 150 16.37 -11.85 -8.27
N ALA A 151 16.22 -10.59 -7.90
CA ALA A 151 16.94 -9.99 -6.78
C ALA A 151 16.46 -10.46 -5.40
N LEU A 152 15.25 -11.02 -5.30
CA LEU A 152 14.66 -11.59 -4.09
C LEU A 152 14.35 -13.07 -4.32
N ASP A 153 15.41 -13.84 -4.58
CA ASP A 153 15.29 -15.30 -4.67
C ASP A 153 14.71 -15.87 -3.37
N GLY A 154 13.86 -16.89 -3.49
CA GLY A 154 13.12 -17.46 -2.36
C GLY A 154 11.84 -16.71 -1.96
N VAL A 155 11.45 -15.64 -2.65
CA VAL A 155 10.14 -14.98 -2.47
C VAL A 155 9.26 -15.18 -3.70
N ARG A 156 8.03 -15.63 -3.47
CA ARG A 156 6.98 -15.77 -4.49
C ARG A 156 5.90 -14.72 -4.27
N PHE A 157 5.55 -14.00 -5.33
CA PHE A 157 4.49 -13.00 -5.34
C PHE A 157 3.32 -13.51 -6.17
N THR A 158 2.10 -13.42 -5.66
CA THR A 158 0.88 -13.76 -6.42
C THR A 158 -0.03 -12.54 -6.47
N PRO A 159 -0.19 -11.88 -7.62
CA PRO A 159 -1.07 -10.73 -7.76
C PRO A 159 -2.52 -11.21 -7.88
N VAL A 160 -3.40 -10.66 -7.05
CA VAL A 160 -4.80 -11.05 -6.92
C VAL A 160 -5.66 -9.86 -7.32
N PRO A 161 -6.59 -9.99 -8.28
CA PRO A 161 -7.42 -8.86 -8.72
C PRO A 161 -8.35 -8.43 -7.59
N LEU A 162 -8.50 -7.12 -7.42
CA LEU A 162 -9.45 -6.50 -6.49
C LEU A 162 -10.44 -5.64 -7.28
N THR A 163 -11.70 -5.64 -6.88
CA THR A 163 -12.67 -4.66 -7.38
C THR A 163 -12.36 -3.29 -6.79
N SER A 164 -11.92 -2.36 -7.65
CA SER A 164 -11.76 -0.95 -7.31
C SER A 164 -11.82 -0.10 -8.58
N MET A 165 -11.65 1.22 -8.41
CA MET A 165 -11.76 2.21 -9.48
C MET A 165 -10.39 2.61 -9.99
N ALA A 166 -10.22 2.57 -11.31
CA ALA A 166 -9.10 3.22 -11.99
C ALA A 166 -9.01 4.72 -11.64
N PRO A 167 -7.81 5.33 -11.69
CA PRO A 167 -7.60 6.70 -11.25
C PRO A 167 -8.42 7.71 -12.08
N PRO A 168 -8.68 8.92 -11.54
CA PRO A 168 -9.47 9.94 -12.23
C PRO A 168 -9.04 10.31 -13.65
N TYR A 169 -7.74 10.19 -13.95
CA TYR A 169 -7.16 10.50 -15.25
C TYR A 169 -7.20 9.34 -16.25
N SER A 170 -7.56 8.13 -15.79
CA SER A 170 -7.52 6.93 -16.61
C SER A 170 -8.46 7.05 -17.82
N PRO A 171 -7.99 6.72 -19.05
CA PRO A 171 -8.84 6.68 -20.23
C PRO A 171 -10.04 5.73 -20.10
N HIS A 172 -9.95 4.72 -19.23
CA HIS A 172 -10.99 3.72 -18.97
C HIS A 172 -11.60 3.83 -17.56
N ARG A 173 -11.52 4.99 -16.90
CA ARG A 173 -12.10 5.22 -15.55
C ARG A 173 -13.52 4.69 -15.34
N HIS A 174 -14.36 4.77 -16.38
CA HIS A 174 -15.77 4.37 -16.34
C HIS A 174 -16.02 2.91 -16.78
N HIS A 175 -14.96 2.18 -17.12
CA HIS A 175 -14.98 0.79 -17.57
C HIS A 175 -13.94 -0.01 -16.77
N ALA A 176 -14.28 -0.38 -15.53
CA ALA A 176 -13.37 -1.12 -14.66
C ALA A 176 -12.95 -2.46 -15.30
N HIS A 177 -11.67 -2.76 -15.22
CA HIS A 177 -11.05 -3.97 -15.75
C HIS A 177 -10.30 -4.74 -14.65
N PRO A 178 -10.37 -6.08 -14.64
CA PRO A 178 -9.50 -6.88 -13.78
C PRO A 178 -8.03 -6.55 -14.05
N GLY A 179 -7.34 -6.04 -13.02
CA GLY A 179 -5.95 -5.59 -13.12
C GLY A 179 -5.75 -4.08 -12.95
N ASP A 180 -6.82 -3.28 -12.91
CA ASP A 180 -6.72 -1.86 -12.51
C ASP A 180 -6.19 -1.70 -11.08
N ASN A 181 -6.63 -2.59 -10.19
CA ASN A 181 -6.16 -2.69 -8.82
C ASN A 181 -5.92 -4.16 -8.46
N ILE A 182 -4.85 -4.40 -7.70
CA ILE A 182 -4.48 -5.74 -7.23
C ILE A 182 -4.14 -5.71 -5.74
N GLY A 183 -4.37 -6.83 -5.06
CA GLY A 183 -3.66 -7.21 -3.84
C GLY A 183 -2.51 -8.14 -4.22
N VAL A 184 -1.59 -8.40 -3.30
CA VAL A 184 -0.48 -9.32 -3.54
C VAL A 184 -0.31 -10.24 -2.34
N LEU A 185 -0.36 -11.55 -2.58
CA LEU A 185 0.15 -12.55 -1.63
C LEU A 185 1.66 -12.65 -1.80
N ILE A 186 2.38 -12.46 -0.71
CA ILE A 186 3.83 -12.49 -0.64
C ILE A 186 4.22 -13.68 0.23
N GLU A 187 4.96 -14.63 -0.35
CA GLU A 187 5.31 -15.88 0.29
C GLU A 187 6.83 -16.08 0.32
N GLU A 188 7.36 -16.35 1.50
CA GLU A 188 8.72 -16.86 1.67
C GLU A 188 8.72 -18.37 1.44
N ILE A 189 9.30 -18.82 0.32
CA ILE A 189 9.20 -20.20 -0.16
C ILE A 189 9.78 -21.20 0.86
N ALA A 190 10.87 -20.83 1.53
CA ALA A 190 11.58 -21.72 2.46
C ALA A 190 10.74 -22.03 3.72
N SER A 191 10.04 -21.03 4.26
CA SER A 191 9.25 -21.15 5.49
C SER A 191 7.77 -21.41 5.22
N GLY A 192 7.30 -21.12 4.00
CA GLY A 192 5.88 -21.10 3.64
C GLY A 192 5.10 -19.93 4.25
N LYS A 193 5.78 -18.99 4.93
CA LYS A 193 5.14 -17.83 5.58
C LYS A 193 4.60 -16.86 4.57
N LYS A 194 3.38 -16.37 4.81
CA LYS A 194 2.60 -15.57 3.87
C LYS A 194 2.13 -14.26 4.46
N ILE A 195 2.29 -13.18 3.69
CA ILE A 195 1.68 -11.89 3.95
C ILE A 195 0.74 -11.56 2.79
N PHE A 196 -0.51 -11.22 3.08
CA PHE A 196 -1.42 -10.67 2.06
C PHE A 196 -1.51 -9.16 2.21
N TYR A 197 -1.08 -8.43 1.17
CA TYR A 197 -1.06 -6.98 1.14
C TYR A 197 -2.10 -6.43 0.15
N ALA A 198 -3.03 -5.62 0.64
CA ALA A 198 -4.07 -4.97 -0.15
C ALA A 198 -4.44 -3.60 0.49
N PRO A 199 -3.67 -2.53 0.21
CA PRO A 199 -3.85 -1.22 0.82
C PRO A 199 -5.13 -0.51 0.35
N GLY A 200 -5.64 -0.85 -0.83
CA GLY A 200 -6.96 -0.45 -1.32
C GLY A 200 -7.87 -1.67 -1.39
N PHE A 201 -8.91 -1.73 -0.54
CA PHE A 201 -9.78 -2.88 -0.39
C PHE A 201 -11.24 -2.42 -0.25
N GLY A 202 -11.98 -2.43 -1.35
CA GLY A 202 -13.35 -1.90 -1.39
C GLY A 202 -14.41 -2.86 -0.88
N ALA A 203 -14.24 -4.16 -1.11
CA ALA A 203 -15.18 -5.20 -0.70
C ALA A 203 -14.51 -6.56 -0.61
N MET A 204 -15.08 -7.44 0.23
CA MET A 204 -14.72 -8.85 0.24
C MET A 204 -15.40 -9.58 -0.92
N GLU A 205 -14.61 -10.17 -1.80
CA GLU A 205 -15.08 -11.05 -2.88
C GLU A 205 -14.78 -12.51 -2.56
N PRO A 206 -15.60 -13.48 -3.02
CA PRO A 206 -15.41 -14.90 -2.68
C PRO A 206 -14.03 -15.47 -3.02
N HIS A 207 -13.38 -14.99 -4.09
CA HIS A 207 -12.05 -15.47 -4.48
C HIS A 207 -10.93 -14.96 -3.56
N LEU A 208 -11.19 -13.97 -2.70
CA LEU A 208 -10.21 -13.42 -1.76
C LEU A 208 -10.09 -14.26 -0.49
N GLU A 209 -11.13 -15.02 -0.12
CA GLU A 209 -11.20 -15.82 1.11
C GLU A 209 -9.97 -16.72 1.32
N PRO A 210 -9.50 -17.49 0.31
CA PRO A 210 -8.37 -18.38 0.52
C PRO A 210 -7.07 -17.63 0.83
N TYR A 211 -6.89 -16.42 0.30
CA TYR A 211 -5.69 -15.62 0.53
C TYR A 211 -5.65 -15.04 1.94
N LEU A 212 -6.80 -14.56 2.44
CA LEU A 212 -6.89 -14.04 3.82
C LEU A 212 -6.80 -15.16 4.85
N ALA A 213 -7.45 -16.30 4.60
CA ALA A 213 -7.45 -17.44 5.52
C ALA A 213 -6.08 -18.12 5.66
N ASP A 214 -5.30 -18.16 4.57
CA ASP A 214 -4.00 -18.84 4.55
C ASP A 214 -2.83 -17.91 4.91
N ALA A 215 -3.02 -16.60 4.97
CA ALA A 215 -1.97 -15.67 5.37
C ALA A 215 -1.58 -15.81 6.85
N ASP A 216 -0.30 -15.61 7.16
CA ASP A 216 0.19 -15.41 8.54
C ASP A 216 0.03 -13.95 8.97
N CYS A 217 -0.01 -13.02 8.03
CA CYS A 217 -0.30 -11.61 8.28
C CYS A 217 -1.10 -11.00 7.13
N VAL A 218 -2.07 -10.16 7.45
CA VAL A 218 -2.84 -9.36 6.48
C VAL A 218 -2.58 -7.88 6.74
N LEU A 219 -2.16 -7.16 5.68
CA LEU A 219 -2.02 -5.71 5.67
C LEU A 219 -3.09 -5.15 4.72
N LEU A 220 -4.19 -4.69 5.30
CA LEU A 220 -5.38 -4.27 4.55
C LEU A 220 -5.68 -2.78 4.70
N ASP A 221 -6.56 -2.30 3.84
CA ASP A 221 -7.11 -0.95 3.82
C ASP A 221 -7.62 -0.46 5.18
N GLY A 222 -7.04 0.66 5.63
CA GLY A 222 -7.36 1.38 6.85
C GLY A 222 -7.87 2.80 6.58
N THR A 223 -8.40 3.08 5.39
CA THR A 223 -8.60 4.46 4.91
C THR A 223 -9.59 5.24 5.76
N PHE A 224 -10.83 4.75 5.93
CA PHE A 224 -11.90 5.48 6.62
C PHE A 224 -12.59 4.67 7.72
N TRP A 225 -12.86 5.30 8.86
CA TRP A 225 -13.53 4.65 9.98
C TRP A 225 -15.00 4.39 9.69
N THR A 226 -15.71 5.38 9.15
CA THR A 226 -17.11 5.25 8.70
C THR A 226 -17.25 5.47 7.20
N ASP A 227 -18.34 4.98 6.61
CA ASP A 227 -18.61 5.13 5.18
C ASP A 227 -18.82 6.60 4.78
N ASP A 228 -19.29 7.43 5.70
CA ASP A 228 -19.63 8.84 5.48
C ASP A 228 -18.62 9.83 6.09
N GLU A 229 -17.45 9.38 6.54
CA GLU A 229 -16.45 10.18 7.25
C GLU A 229 -16.11 11.50 6.52
N MET A 230 -15.83 11.41 5.22
CA MET A 230 -15.52 12.57 4.39
C MET A 230 -16.73 13.48 4.12
N ILE A 231 -17.95 12.93 4.14
CA ILE A 231 -19.19 13.69 3.98
C ILE A 231 -19.48 14.48 5.25
N GLN A 232 -19.36 13.84 6.42
CA GLN A 232 -19.58 14.48 7.72
C GLN A 232 -18.61 15.66 7.95
N LEU A 233 -17.38 15.56 7.41
CA LEU A 233 -16.38 16.61 7.47
C LEU A 233 -16.50 17.66 6.35
N GLY A 234 -17.44 17.50 5.41
CA GLY A 234 -17.64 18.42 4.28
C GLY A 234 -16.50 18.41 3.25
N LEU A 235 -15.68 17.35 3.21
CA LEU A 235 -14.51 17.23 2.33
C LEU A 235 -14.82 16.51 1.02
N SER A 236 -15.94 15.77 0.95
CA SER A 236 -16.39 15.04 -0.24
C SER A 236 -17.91 14.88 -0.24
N ALA A 237 -18.48 14.61 -1.41
CA ALA A 237 -19.88 14.20 -1.57
C ALA A 237 -20.04 12.66 -1.73
N LYS A 238 -18.93 11.91 -1.73
CA LYS A 238 -18.92 10.45 -1.94
C LYS A 238 -18.62 9.72 -0.64
N THR A 239 -19.25 8.56 -0.47
CA THR A 239 -18.95 7.63 0.62
C THR A 239 -17.64 6.88 0.37
N ALA A 240 -17.06 6.27 1.39
CA ALA A 240 -15.85 5.44 1.30
C ALA A 240 -16.03 4.31 0.28
N ARG A 241 -17.16 3.59 0.33
CA ARG A 241 -17.50 2.53 -0.62
C ARG A 241 -17.56 3.05 -2.06
N ALA A 242 -18.09 4.26 -2.27
CA ALA A 242 -18.20 4.87 -3.60
C ALA A 242 -16.85 5.29 -4.21
N ILE A 243 -15.77 5.31 -3.41
CA ILE A 243 -14.40 5.53 -3.85
C ILE A 243 -13.50 4.31 -3.65
N GLY A 244 -14.09 3.12 -3.42
CA GLY A 244 -13.36 1.85 -3.43
C GLY A 244 -12.72 1.47 -2.09
N HIS A 245 -13.21 1.98 -0.97
CA HIS A 245 -12.69 1.68 0.37
C HIS A 245 -13.76 1.07 1.28
N LEU A 246 -13.43 -0.04 1.95
CA LEU A 246 -14.27 -0.67 2.97
C LEU A 246 -14.10 0.08 4.30
N PRO A 247 -15.15 0.71 4.86
CA PRO A 247 -15.04 1.36 6.17
C PRO A 247 -14.68 0.35 7.27
N GLN A 248 -13.96 0.80 8.31
CA GLN A 248 -13.56 -0.12 9.39
C GLN A 248 -14.71 -0.55 10.29
N SER A 249 -15.57 0.39 10.65
CA SER A 249 -16.69 0.17 11.56
C SER A 249 -17.96 -0.26 10.83
N GLY A 250 -18.97 -0.66 11.60
CA GLY A 250 -20.26 -1.13 11.08
C GLY A 250 -20.36 -2.66 10.97
N PRO A 251 -21.58 -3.19 10.76
CA PRO A 251 -21.84 -4.63 10.78
C PRO A 251 -21.18 -5.41 9.63
N ASP A 252 -20.84 -4.72 8.54
CA ASP A 252 -20.21 -5.25 7.34
C ASP A 252 -18.88 -4.53 7.02
N GLY A 253 -18.26 -3.94 8.04
CA GLY A 253 -16.97 -3.23 7.95
C GLY A 253 -15.74 -4.14 8.11
N MET A 254 -14.56 -3.55 7.99
CA MET A 254 -13.27 -4.27 8.06
C MET A 254 -13.10 -5.04 9.38
N ILE A 255 -13.56 -4.51 10.52
CA ILE A 255 -13.45 -5.21 11.81
C ILE A 255 -14.25 -6.52 11.80
N ALA A 256 -15.50 -6.47 11.34
CA ALA A 256 -16.38 -7.64 11.23
C ALA A 256 -15.88 -8.65 10.18
N LEU A 257 -15.24 -8.16 9.12
CA LEU A 257 -14.56 -9.02 8.15
C LEU A 257 -13.38 -9.75 8.79
N LEU A 258 -12.47 -9.01 9.45
CA LEU A 258 -11.25 -9.55 10.04
C LEU A 258 -11.51 -10.46 11.25
N SER A 259 -12.65 -10.34 11.91
CA SER A 259 -13.03 -11.26 13.00
C SER A 259 -13.30 -12.69 12.51
N ARG A 260 -13.48 -12.90 11.20
CA ARG A 260 -13.67 -14.23 10.60
C ARG A 260 -12.37 -15.03 10.48
N PHE A 261 -11.22 -14.38 10.64
CA PHE A 261 -9.90 -14.98 10.42
C PHE A 261 -9.11 -14.98 11.74
N GLU A 262 -8.91 -16.17 12.32
CA GLU A 262 -8.16 -16.32 13.58
C GLU A 262 -6.65 -16.37 13.38
N LYS A 263 -6.19 -16.97 12.27
CA LYS A 263 -4.78 -17.20 11.97
C LYS A 263 -3.95 -15.91 11.78
N PRO A 264 -4.35 -14.95 10.92
CA PRO A 264 -3.43 -13.89 10.55
C PRO A 264 -3.27 -12.83 11.65
N ARG A 265 -2.04 -12.32 11.81
CA ARG A 265 -1.80 -10.99 12.38
C ARG A 265 -2.47 -9.93 11.50
N LYS A 266 -3.22 -9.00 12.11
CA LYS A 266 -4.06 -8.04 11.38
C LYS A 266 -3.50 -6.64 11.50
N VAL A 267 -3.19 -6.01 10.38
CA VAL A 267 -2.64 -4.65 10.33
C VAL A 267 -3.42 -3.82 9.32
N LEU A 268 -3.85 -2.62 9.74
CA LEU A 268 -4.42 -1.63 8.83
C LEU A 268 -3.35 -0.66 8.36
N ILE A 269 -3.34 -0.35 7.06
CA ILE A 269 -2.43 0.57 6.38
C ILE A 269 -3.22 1.45 5.41
N HIS A 270 -2.60 2.47 4.80
CA HIS A 270 -3.26 3.40 3.89
C HIS A 270 -4.38 4.17 4.62
N ILE A 271 -4.01 4.85 5.70
CA ILE A 271 -4.96 5.49 6.63
C ILE A 271 -5.16 6.95 6.26
N ASN A 272 -6.40 7.38 6.03
CA ASN A 272 -6.67 8.77 5.67
C ASN A 272 -6.45 9.70 6.86
N ASN A 273 -6.04 10.94 6.57
CA ASN A 273 -5.75 11.94 7.61
C ASN A 273 -6.95 12.28 8.51
N THR A 274 -8.17 12.01 8.07
CA THR A 274 -9.42 12.21 8.83
C THR A 274 -9.74 11.09 9.80
N ASN A 275 -9.10 9.93 9.66
CA ASN A 275 -9.49 8.73 10.38
C ASN A 275 -9.16 8.84 11.88
N PRO A 276 -10.14 8.69 12.79
CA PRO A 276 -9.91 8.80 14.24
C PRO A 276 -8.92 7.78 14.82
N ILE A 277 -8.61 6.69 14.11
CA ILE A 277 -7.63 5.69 14.58
C ILE A 277 -6.19 6.24 14.63
N LEU A 278 -5.94 7.40 13.98
CA LEU A 278 -4.66 8.09 14.04
C LEU A 278 -4.38 8.70 15.42
N ASP A 279 -5.43 9.13 16.13
CA ASP A 279 -5.32 9.56 17.52
C ASP A 279 -5.13 8.32 18.41
N GLU A 280 -3.94 8.21 19.02
CA GLU A 280 -3.55 7.06 19.84
C GLU A 280 -4.45 6.90 21.09
N ASP A 281 -5.15 7.96 21.50
CA ASP A 281 -6.01 7.96 22.69
C ASP A 281 -7.51 7.84 22.35
N SER A 282 -7.86 7.66 21.06
CA SER A 282 -9.26 7.58 20.63
C SER A 282 -9.94 6.26 20.99
N ALA A 283 -11.27 6.29 21.14
CA ALA A 283 -12.08 5.10 21.39
C ALA A 283 -12.00 4.10 20.22
N GLN A 284 -11.85 4.59 18.99
CA GLN A 284 -11.70 3.83 17.76
C GLN A 284 -10.36 3.09 17.74
N ARG A 285 -9.27 3.75 18.16
CA ARG A 285 -7.97 3.09 18.33
C ARG A 285 -8.04 1.98 19.39
N ALA A 286 -8.73 2.22 20.50
CA ALA A 286 -8.96 1.21 21.52
C ALA A 286 -9.85 0.05 21.02
N GLU A 287 -10.80 0.31 20.12
CA GLU A 287 -11.64 -0.72 19.51
C GLU A 287 -10.86 -1.66 18.59
N LEU A 288 -9.95 -1.13 17.77
CA LEU A 288 -9.04 -1.95 16.97
C LEU A 288 -8.19 -2.85 17.87
N ALA A 289 -7.62 -2.30 18.94
CA ALA A 289 -6.82 -3.08 19.89
C ALA A 289 -7.62 -4.22 20.55
N ARG A 290 -8.88 -3.97 20.94
CA ARG A 290 -9.78 -5.02 21.48
C ARG A 290 -10.05 -6.16 20.49
N ASN A 291 -9.97 -5.89 19.19
CA ASN A 291 -10.16 -6.87 18.12
C ASN A 291 -8.84 -7.45 17.60
N GLY A 292 -7.70 -7.15 18.24
CA GLY A 292 -6.38 -7.63 17.82
C GLY A 292 -5.96 -7.09 16.45
N ILE A 293 -6.38 -5.86 16.12
CA ILE A 293 -6.05 -5.18 14.87
C ILE A 293 -5.06 -4.05 15.17
N GLU A 294 -3.90 -4.10 14.52
CA GLU A 294 -2.86 -3.08 14.61
C GLU A 294 -3.05 -1.99 13.56
N VAL A 295 -2.44 -0.83 13.82
CA VAL A 295 -2.42 0.31 12.89
C VAL A 295 -0.96 0.56 12.48
N ALA A 296 -0.69 0.49 11.18
CA ALA A 296 0.65 0.66 10.63
C ALA A 296 1.19 2.08 10.86
N TRP A 297 2.51 2.18 10.98
CA TRP A 297 3.24 3.44 11.13
C TRP A 297 4.53 3.41 10.29
N ASP A 298 5.03 4.57 9.90
CA ASP A 298 6.22 4.72 9.05
C ASP A 298 7.48 4.19 9.73
N GLY A 299 8.05 3.11 9.20
CA GLY A 299 9.18 2.37 9.75
C GLY A 299 8.79 1.06 10.44
N MET A 300 7.50 0.71 10.49
CA MET A 300 7.03 -0.56 11.06
C MET A 300 7.67 -1.74 10.30
N LEU A 301 8.36 -2.60 11.03
CA LEU A 301 8.94 -3.82 10.50
C LEU A 301 8.09 -5.03 10.90
N ILE A 302 7.69 -5.81 9.92
CA ILE A 302 7.03 -7.10 10.09
C ILE A 302 8.02 -8.16 9.64
N ASP A 303 8.50 -8.96 10.58
CA ASP A 303 9.38 -10.10 10.30
C ASP A 303 8.58 -11.39 10.46
N THR A 304 8.63 -12.25 9.45
CA THR A 304 8.01 -13.59 9.50
C THR A 304 8.95 -14.65 10.10
N GLY A 305 10.18 -14.27 10.46
CA GLY A 305 11.20 -15.15 11.05
C GLY A 305 11.21 -15.18 12.58
N ASP A 306 10.50 -14.27 13.27
CA ASP A 306 10.34 -14.32 14.72
C ASP A 306 9.15 -15.24 15.05
N GLU A 307 9.40 -16.32 15.80
CA GLU A 307 8.31 -17.05 16.46
C GLU A 307 7.60 -16.10 17.44
N PRO A 308 6.26 -16.16 17.53
CA PRO A 308 5.48 -15.27 18.40
C PRO A 308 5.85 -15.39 19.88
#